data_AF-A0AAW2P171-F1
#
_entry.id   AF-A0AAW2P171-F1
#
_cell.length_a   1.000
_cell.length_b   1.000
_cell.length_c   1.000
_cell.angle_alpha   90.00
_cell.angle_beta   90.00
_cell.angle_gamma   90.00
#
_symmetry.space_group_name_H-M   'P 1'
#
loop_
_entity.id
_entity.type
_entity.pdbx_description
1 polymer ?
#
loop_
_entity_poly.entity_id
_entity_poly.type
_entity_poly.pdbx_seq_one_letter_code
_entity_poly.pdbx_strand_id
1 'polypeptide(L)'
;MLVQQTRWAFGLMQIGLSRFNPLIYGPLRMSILQSLCYAYNFLESLYVFPVYCLAIIPPICLLYGIPLYPKVSEPYFIVFAFIFVSSRLKHVQETIAFGDPLRNTVYELRVWMMKSVACYLYAIVNAILDKIGLHEANFSLTSKVVDDEQEARFKQGIYDFQVSPMLLIPMCSMYILNLAAFIIGIARLFQKSDEFLAQAVLSLFVVIVNYHLLEGMFLRKDKGRIAPSVTLLSIAISAIILGCGSLLLFY
;
A
#
# COMPACT_ATOMS: atom_id res chain seq x y z
N MET A 1 3.56 -14.97 -3.50
CA MET A 1 4.38 -13.75 -3.30
C MET A 1 4.15 -13.10 -1.94
N LEU A 2 2.94 -12.62 -1.60
CA LEU A 2 2.71 -11.81 -0.39
C LEU A 2 3.08 -12.53 0.91
N VAL A 3 2.74 -13.81 1.08
CA VAL A 3 3.12 -14.60 2.27
C VAL A 3 4.64 -14.63 2.48
N GLN A 4 5.40 -14.80 1.40
CA GLN A 4 6.86 -14.80 1.46
C GLN A 4 7.42 -13.42 1.83
N GLN A 5 6.87 -12.36 1.23
CA GLN A 5 7.26 -10.98 1.55
C GLN A 5 6.98 -10.64 3.02
N THR A 6 5.85 -11.11 3.55
CA THR A 6 5.53 -10.98 4.97
C THR A 6 6.58 -11.64 5.88
N ARG A 7 7.05 -12.84 5.52
CA ARG A 7 8.11 -13.54 6.29
C ARG A 7 9.44 -12.78 6.24
N TRP A 8 9.82 -12.27 5.07
CA TRP A 8 11.03 -11.48 4.92
C TRP A 8 10.97 -10.18 5.71
N ALA A 9 9.87 -9.44 5.60
CA ALA A 9 9.66 -8.22 6.36
C ALA A 9 9.67 -8.48 7.88
N PHE A 10 9.06 -9.58 8.34
CA PHE A 10 9.08 -9.97 9.75
C PHE A 10 10.50 -10.22 10.26
N GLY A 11 11.30 -11.05 9.56
CA GLY A 11 12.68 -11.32 9.94
C GLY A 11 13.57 -10.07 9.92
N LEU A 12 13.39 -9.21 8.91
CA LEU A 12 14.08 -7.93 8.83
C LEU A 12 13.71 -7.00 9.99
N MET A 13 12.43 -6.97 10.37
CA MET A 13 11.96 -6.17 11.51
C MET A 13 12.49 -6.72 12.84
N GLN A 14 12.59 -8.04 13.01
CA GLN A 14 13.24 -8.64 14.18
C GLN A 14 14.72 -8.22 14.28
N ILE A 15 15.46 -8.20 13.16
CA ILE A 15 16.84 -7.71 13.13
C ILE A 15 16.88 -6.23 13.56
N GLY A 16 16.02 -5.38 12.98
CA GLY A 16 15.92 -3.96 13.33
C GLY A 16 15.57 -3.70 14.80
N LEU A 17 14.77 -4.58 15.41
CA LEU A 17 14.39 -4.48 16.82
C LEU A 17 15.39 -5.15 17.78
N SER A 18 16.37 -5.87 17.28
CA SER A 18 17.37 -6.60 18.08
C SER A 18 18.57 -5.73 18.46
N ARG A 19 19.48 -6.29 19.28
CA ARG A 19 20.81 -5.70 19.55
C ARG A 19 21.70 -5.57 18.31
N PHE A 20 21.36 -6.27 17.22
CA PHE A 20 22.09 -6.23 15.96
C PHE A 20 21.47 -5.24 14.96
N ASN A 21 20.72 -4.24 15.44
CA ASN A 21 20.15 -3.20 14.59
C ASN A 21 21.24 -2.55 13.72
N PRO A 22 21.10 -2.57 12.38
CA PRO A 22 22.11 -2.02 11.46
C PRO A 22 22.44 -0.54 11.67
N LEU A 23 21.54 0.27 12.23
CA LEU A 23 21.77 1.69 12.49
C LEU A 23 22.68 1.94 13.70
N ILE A 24 22.69 1.04 14.68
CA ILE A 24 23.44 1.20 15.93
C ILE A 24 24.67 0.30 15.92
N TYR A 25 24.48 -0.98 15.62
CA TYR A 25 25.54 -1.99 15.62
C TYR A 25 26.41 -1.91 14.35
N GLY A 26 25.82 -1.58 13.20
CA GLY A 26 26.50 -1.52 11.91
C GLY A 26 27.68 -0.56 11.87
N PRO A 27 27.52 0.73 12.21
CA PRO A 27 28.60 1.72 12.15
C PRO A 27 29.82 1.38 13.02
N LEU A 28 29.65 0.53 14.04
CA LEU A 28 30.73 0.05 14.90
C LEU A 28 31.55 -1.10 14.28
N ARG A 29 31.06 -1.70 13.19
CA ARG A 29 31.61 -2.94 12.59
C ARG A 29 31.84 -2.86 11.09
N MET A 30 31.20 -1.93 10.39
CA MET A 30 31.31 -1.74 8.94
C MET A 30 31.15 -0.27 8.57
N SER A 31 31.36 0.06 7.29
CA SER A 31 31.22 1.43 6.81
C SER A 31 29.79 1.95 7.01
N ILE A 32 29.66 3.27 7.13
CA ILE A 32 28.35 3.94 7.27
C ILE A 32 27.46 3.60 6.07
N LEU A 33 28.01 3.62 4.86
CA LEU A 33 27.25 3.32 3.64
C LEU A 33 26.70 1.88 3.67
N GLN A 34 27.52 0.90 4.03
CA GLN A 34 27.09 -0.49 4.14
C GLN A 34 26.04 -0.67 5.23
N SER A 35 26.22 0.00 6.38
CA SER A 35 25.24 0.03 7.47
C SER A 35 23.89 0.58 7.02
N LEU A 36 23.89 1.64 6.22
CA LEU A 36 22.68 2.23 5.63
C LEU A 36 21.99 1.28 4.65
N CYS A 37 22.75 0.55 3.81
CA CYS A 37 22.18 -0.47 2.92
C CYS A 37 21.46 -1.58 3.71
N TYR A 38 22.04 -2.05 4.81
CA TYR A 38 21.36 -3.01 5.68
C TYR A 38 20.16 -2.40 6.42
N ALA A 39 20.29 -1.16 6.89
CA ALA A 39 19.19 -0.46 7.56
C ALA A 39 17.98 -0.26 6.64
N TYR A 40 18.23 0.08 5.37
CA TYR A 40 17.19 0.26 4.36
C TYR A 40 16.24 -0.94 4.29
N ASN A 41 16.75 -2.17 4.39
CA ASN A 41 15.93 -3.39 4.28
C ASN A 41 14.84 -3.47 5.35
N PHE A 42 15.13 -3.15 6.62
CA PHE A 42 14.09 -3.16 7.65
C PHE A 42 13.27 -1.86 7.65
N LEU A 43 13.90 -0.72 7.34
CA LEU A 43 13.22 0.58 7.25
C LEU A 43 12.17 0.60 6.14
N GLU A 44 12.33 -0.20 5.08
CA GLU A 44 11.32 -0.38 4.02
C GLU A 44 9.95 -0.78 4.62
N SER A 45 9.93 -1.56 5.70
CA SER A 45 8.67 -1.95 6.34
C SER A 45 7.95 -0.76 6.99
N LEU A 46 8.67 0.30 7.36
CA LEU A 46 8.06 1.50 7.93
C LEU A 46 7.28 2.34 6.90
N TYR A 47 7.37 2.04 5.60
CA TYR A 47 6.51 2.67 4.58
C TYR A 47 5.01 2.44 4.83
N VAL A 48 4.64 1.44 5.65
CA VAL A 48 3.24 1.24 6.06
C VAL A 48 2.62 2.53 6.61
N PHE A 49 3.34 3.30 7.45
CA PHE A 49 2.79 4.49 8.09
C PHE A 49 2.41 5.60 7.09
N PRO A 50 3.34 6.12 6.26
CA PRO A 50 2.99 7.14 5.28
C PRO A 50 1.99 6.64 4.23
N VAL A 51 2.06 5.36 3.83
CA VAL A 51 1.11 4.78 2.87
C VAL A 51 -0.30 4.75 3.44
N TYR A 52 -0.47 4.34 4.72
CA TYR A 52 -1.78 4.38 5.37
C TYR A 52 -2.30 5.81 5.53
N CYS A 53 -1.45 6.77 5.90
CA CYS A 53 -1.84 8.17 5.97
C CYS A 53 -2.37 8.68 4.61
N LEU A 54 -1.64 8.41 3.52
CA LEU A 54 -2.04 8.84 2.17
C LEU A 54 -3.23 8.05 1.61
N ALA A 55 -3.43 6.81 2.03
CA ALA A 55 -4.56 5.99 1.59
C ALA A 55 -5.87 6.31 2.35
N ILE A 56 -5.79 6.94 3.53
CA ILE A 56 -6.95 7.19 4.41
C ILE A 56 -7.28 8.69 4.47
N ILE A 57 -6.30 9.55 4.70
CA ILE A 57 -6.56 10.97 5.01
C ILE A 57 -7.10 11.73 3.79
N PRO A 58 -6.45 11.72 2.61
CA PRO A 58 -6.98 12.40 1.42
C PRO A 58 -8.41 11.98 1.03
N PRO A 59 -8.79 10.69 0.95
CA PRO A 59 -10.15 10.31 0.58
C PRO A 59 -11.18 10.72 1.65
N ILE A 60 -10.85 10.65 2.94
CA ILE A 60 -11.73 11.13 4.02
C ILE A 60 -11.94 12.64 3.90
N CYS A 61 -10.85 13.41 3.75
CA CYS A 61 -10.92 14.86 3.56
C CYS A 61 -11.74 15.24 2.32
N LEU A 62 -11.58 14.51 1.22
CA LEU A 62 -12.38 14.70 0.01
C LEU A 62 -13.87 14.44 0.27
N LEU A 63 -14.21 13.35 0.95
CA LEU A 63 -15.61 13.00 1.25
C LEU A 63 -16.28 14.00 2.19
N TYR A 64 -15.56 14.50 3.19
CA TYR A 64 -16.07 15.47 4.15
C TYR A 64 -15.97 16.93 3.68
N GLY A 65 -15.21 17.21 2.61
CA GLY A 65 -15.07 18.56 2.07
C GLY A 65 -14.06 19.41 2.82
N ILE A 66 -13.05 18.78 3.41
CA ILE A 66 -11.96 19.45 4.12
C ILE A 66 -10.81 19.65 3.12
N PRO A 67 -10.43 20.89 2.77
CA PRO A 67 -9.30 21.14 1.90
C PRO A 67 -8.00 20.75 2.64
N LEU A 68 -7.26 19.79 2.10
CA LEU A 68 -6.01 19.26 2.69
C LEU A 68 -4.76 19.90 2.08
N TYR A 69 -4.82 20.27 0.80
CA TYR A 69 -3.71 20.83 0.04
C TYR A 69 -3.97 22.31 -0.27
N PRO A 70 -2.93 23.11 -0.56
CA PRO A 70 -3.10 24.45 -1.09
C PRO A 70 -3.98 24.44 -2.34
N LYS A 71 -4.71 25.52 -2.57
CA LYS A 71 -5.53 25.67 -3.77
C LYS A 71 -4.66 25.60 -5.01
N VAL A 72 -5.19 25.08 -6.11
CA VAL A 72 -4.45 24.98 -7.39
C VAL A 72 -4.02 26.37 -7.89
N SER A 73 -4.82 27.39 -7.60
CA SER A 73 -4.52 28.80 -7.89
C SER A 73 -3.39 29.40 -7.02
N GLU A 74 -3.05 28.77 -5.89
CA GLU A 74 -1.98 29.24 -5.01
C GLU A 74 -0.60 28.78 -5.49
N PRO A 75 0.42 29.65 -5.45
CA PRO A 75 1.78 29.28 -5.87
C PRO A 75 2.36 28.06 -5.14
N TYR A 76 1.96 27.83 -3.88
CA TYR A 76 2.47 26.71 -3.08
C TYR A 76 2.03 25.33 -3.59
N PHE A 77 0.94 25.25 -4.34
CA PHE A 77 0.47 23.99 -4.92
C PHE A 77 1.52 23.34 -5.82
N ILE A 78 2.33 24.16 -6.51
CA ILE A 78 3.37 23.67 -7.42
C ILE A 78 4.40 22.79 -6.70
N VAL A 79 4.66 23.04 -5.41
CA VAL A 79 5.61 22.24 -4.62
C VAL A 79 5.09 20.82 -4.44
N PHE A 80 3.81 20.67 -4.10
CA PHE A 80 3.17 19.35 -3.92
C PHE A 80 3.09 18.60 -5.25
N ALA A 81 2.68 19.30 -6.32
CA ALA A 81 2.62 18.73 -7.66
C ALA A 81 4.02 18.28 -8.13
N PHE A 82 5.04 19.12 -7.93
CA PHE A 82 6.41 18.81 -8.29
C PHE A 82 6.94 17.59 -7.53
N ILE A 83 6.76 17.51 -6.22
CA ILE A 83 7.22 16.36 -5.41
C ILE A 83 6.55 15.06 -5.90
N PHE A 84 5.24 15.09 -6.12
CA PHE A 84 4.51 13.90 -6.60
C PHE A 84 5.03 13.47 -7.98
N VAL A 85 5.02 14.39 -8.96
CA VAL A 85 5.41 14.09 -10.36
C VAL A 85 6.88 13.69 -10.45
N SER A 86 7.79 14.44 -9.81
CA SER A 86 9.23 14.12 -9.84
C SER A 86 9.53 12.74 -9.23
N SER A 87 8.86 12.37 -8.13
CA SER A 87 9.00 11.03 -7.55
C SER A 87 8.54 9.93 -8.52
N ARG A 88 7.44 10.15 -9.25
CA ARG A 88 6.96 9.19 -10.26
C ARG A 88 7.91 9.09 -11.45
N LEU A 89 8.37 10.23 -11.96
CA LEU A 89 9.32 10.28 -13.07
C LEU A 89 10.65 9.63 -12.70
N LYS A 90 11.13 9.82 -11.47
CA LYS A 90 12.34 9.19 -10.99
C LYS A 90 12.24 7.67 -10.99
N HIS A 91 11.12 7.13 -10.52
CA HIS A 91 10.85 5.69 -10.57
C HIS A 91 10.80 5.15 -12.01
N VAL A 92 10.12 5.86 -12.92
CA VAL A 92 10.10 5.52 -14.35
C VAL A 92 11.51 5.52 -14.94
N GLN A 93 12.31 6.55 -14.64
CA GLN A 93 13.69 6.67 -15.09
C GLN A 93 14.55 5.48 -14.63
N GLU A 94 14.39 5.04 -13.38
CA GLU A 94 15.11 3.90 -12.83
C GLU A 94 14.75 2.61 -13.56
N THR A 95 13.45 2.30 -13.73
CA THR A 95 13.01 1.12 -14.47
C THR A 95 13.62 1.09 -15.89
N ILE A 96 13.58 2.23 -16.62
CA ILE A 96 14.15 2.31 -17.97
C ILE A 96 15.67 2.15 -17.95
N ALA A 97 16.36 2.72 -16.96
CA ALA A 97 17.82 2.64 -16.85
C ALA A 97 18.31 1.19 -16.62
N PHE A 98 17.48 0.35 -16.00
CA PHE A 98 17.74 -1.09 -15.85
C PHE A 98 17.38 -1.93 -17.09
N GLY A 99 16.84 -1.30 -18.15
CA GLY A 99 16.46 -1.98 -19.39
C GLY A 99 15.07 -2.64 -19.35
N ASP A 100 14.27 -2.36 -18.30
CA ASP A 100 12.95 -2.93 -18.15
C ASP A 100 11.89 -2.18 -18.98
N PRO A 101 10.86 -2.88 -19.50
CA PRO A 101 9.72 -2.24 -20.16
C PRO A 101 8.96 -1.30 -19.22
N LEU A 102 8.39 -0.21 -19.75
CA LEU A 102 7.56 0.75 -18.97
C LEU A 102 6.39 0.09 -18.21
N ARG A 103 5.87 -1.02 -18.71
CA ARG A 103 4.82 -1.80 -18.04
C ARG A 103 5.28 -2.30 -16.66
N ASN A 104 6.57 -2.61 -16.51
CA ASN A 104 7.15 -3.08 -15.25
C ASN A 104 7.09 -1.99 -14.18
N THR A 105 7.24 -0.71 -14.53
CA THR A 105 7.10 0.40 -13.58
C THR A 105 5.76 0.38 -12.85
N VAL A 106 4.67 0.09 -13.57
CA VAL A 106 3.33 -0.01 -12.98
C VAL A 106 3.23 -1.24 -12.07
N TYR A 107 3.84 -2.35 -12.48
CA TYR A 107 3.87 -3.57 -11.67
C TYR A 107 4.67 -3.43 -10.39
N GLU A 108 5.85 -2.82 -10.46
CA GLU A 108 6.69 -2.52 -9.30
C GLU A 108 5.94 -1.62 -8.33
N LEU A 109 5.33 -0.54 -8.83
CA LEU A 109 4.55 0.37 -8.00
C LEU A 109 3.37 -0.33 -7.31
N ARG A 110 2.65 -1.19 -8.05
CA ARG A 110 1.53 -1.96 -7.52
C ARG A 110 1.98 -2.96 -6.47
N VAL A 111 3.05 -3.70 -6.73
CA VAL A 111 3.63 -4.66 -5.77
C VAL A 111 4.10 -3.92 -4.51
N TRP A 112 4.76 -2.77 -4.67
CA TRP A 112 5.18 -1.93 -3.55
C TRP A 112 3.98 -1.52 -2.69
N MET A 113 2.90 -1.01 -3.29
CA MET A 113 1.68 -0.65 -2.55
C MET A 113 1.06 -1.86 -1.82
N MET A 114 0.98 -3.02 -2.48
CA MET A 114 0.46 -4.25 -1.86
C MET A 114 1.32 -4.71 -0.67
N LYS A 115 2.65 -4.69 -0.82
CA LYS A 115 3.59 -5.00 0.27
C LYS A 115 3.40 -4.03 1.43
N SER A 116 3.31 -2.73 1.14
CA SER A 116 3.18 -1.68 2.16
C SER A 116 1.88 -1.78 2.94
N VAL A 117 0.75 -2.02 2.27
CA VAL A 117 -0.55 -2.08 2.93
C VAL A 117 -0.75 -3.38 3.70
N ALA A 118 -0.32 -4.52 3.15
CA ALA A 118 -0.58 -5.82 3.76
C ALA A 118 0.63 -6.40 4.52
N CYS A 119 1.73 -6.65 3.81
CA CYS A 119 2.86 -7.41 4.35
C CYS A 119 3.55 -6.69 5.50
N TYR A 120 3.84 -5.39 5.33
CA TYR A 120 4.56 -4.62 6.33
C TYR A 120 3.75 -4.38 7.59
N LEU A 121 2.45 -4.10 7.48
CA LEU A 121 1.58 -3.99 8.66
C LEU A 121 1.65 -5.27 9.50
N TYR A 122 1.44 -6.42 8.85
CA TYR A 122 1.47 -7.70 9.54
C TYR A 122 2.85 -8.02 10.11
N ALA A 123 3.93 -7.77 9.35
CA ALA A 123 5.28 -8.00 9.81
C ALA A 123 5.64 -7.17 11.05
N ILE A 124 5.27 -5.88 11.08
CA ILE A 124 5.54 -5.00 12.21
C ILE A 124 4.76 -5.44 13.45
N VAL A 125 3.46 -5.70 13.31
CA VAL A 125 2.63 -6.14 14.44
C VAL A 125 3.19 -7.41 15.05
N ASN A 126 3.48 -8.43 14.23
CA ASN A 126 4.02 -9.69 14.76
C ASN A 126 5.42 -9.52 15.35
N ALA A 127 6.31 -8.72 14.74
CA ALA A 127 7.65 -8.50 15.27
C ALA A 127 7.61 -7.81 16.65
N ILE A 128 6.64 -6.91 16.86
CA ILE A 128 6.41 -6.30 18.18
C ILE A 128 5.87 -7.34 19.16
N LEU A 129 4.84 -8.11 18.78
CA LEU A 129 4.25 -9.15 19.64
C LEU A 129 5.27 -10.21 20.05
N ASP A 130 6.14 -10.62 19.13
CA ASP A 130 7.25 -11.54 19.36
C ASP A 130 8.28 -10.94 20.35
N LYS A 131 8.66 -9.67 20.16
CA LYS A 131 9.59 -8.99 21.05
C LYS A 131 9.08 -8.84 22.48
N ILE A 132 7.76 -8.70 22.68
CA ILE A 132 7.14 -8.62 24.01
C ILE A 132 6.70 -9.99 24.57
N GLY A 133 6.97 -11.09 23.86
CA GLY A 133 6.69 -12.45 24.31
C GLY A 133 5.21 -12.88 24.25
N LEU A 134 4.38 -12.16 23.50
CA LEU A 134 2.95 -12.49 23.32
C LEU A 134 2.66 -13.38 22.11
N HIS A 135 3.66 -13.63 21.28
CA HIS A 135 3.55 -14.45 20.09
C HIS A 135 4.88 -15.16 19.83
N GLU A 136 4.85 -16.44 19.46
CA GLU A 136 6.03 -17.13 18.96
C GLU A 136 6.04 -17.07 17.44
N ALA A 137 7.20 -16.72 16.85
CA ALA A 137 7.39 -16.72 15.40
C ALA A 137 6.96 -18.04 14.74
N ASN A 138 5.78 -18.07 14.13
CA ASN A 138 5.29 -19.24 13.40
C ASN A 138 5.48 -19.06 11.89
N PHE A 139 6.35 -19.88 11.30
CA PHE A 139 6.63 -19.86 9.86
C PHE A 139 5.63 -20.74 9.12
N SER A 140 4.57 -20.13 8.57
CA SER A 140 3.76 -20.81 7.58
C SER A 140 4.60 -21.10 6.31
N LEU A 141 4.69 -22.38 5.95
CA LEU A 141 5.32 -22.78 4.70
C LEU A 141 4.44 -22.35 3.53
N THR A 142 5.04 -21.68 2.55
CA THR A 142 4.37 -21.43 1.27
C THR A 142 4.36 -22.72 0.47
N SER A 143 3.17 -23.19 0.07
CA SER A 143 3.07 -24.26 -0.91
C SER A 143 3.79 -23.84 -2.20
N LYS A 144 4.61 -24.74 -2.74
CA LYS A 144 5.23 -24.60 -4.06
C LYS A 144 4.43 -25.34 -5.14
N VAL A 145 3.35 -26.02 -4.75
CA VAL A 145 2.46 -26.69 -5.70
C VAL A 145 1.65 -25.60 -6.39
N VAL A 146 1.82 -25.51 -7.70
CA VAL A 146 1.10 -24.60 -8.59
C VAL A 146 0.24 -25.48 -9.48
N ASP A 147 -1.07 -25.19 -9.55
CA ASP A 147 -1.96 -25.89 -10.48
C ASP A 147 -1.87 -25.26 -11.89
N ASP A 148 -2.28 -26.00 -12.92
CA ASP A 148 -2.21 -25.56 -14.31
C ASP A 148 -3.02 -24.27 -14.58
N GLU A 149 -4.16 -24.08 -13.90
CA GLU A 149 -4.96 -22.85 -13.99
C GLU A 149 -4.23 -21.65 -13.37
N GLN A 150 -3.52 -21.86 -12.25
CA GLN A 150 -2.71 -20.85 -11.57
C GLN A 150 -1.50 -20.44 -12.42
N GLU A 151 -0.83 -21.42 -13.04
CA GLU A 151 0.27 -21.16 -13.96
C GLU A 151 -0.22 -20.41 -15.21
N ALA A 152 -1.36 -20.80 -15.78
CA ALA A 152 -1.97 -20.11 -16.91
C ALA A 152 -2.29 -18.64 -16.58
N ARG A 153 -2.88 -18.37 -15.40
CA ARG A 153 -3.13 -16.99 -14.92
C ARG A 153 -1.83 -16.20 -14.80
N PHE A 154 -0.79 -16.79 -14.22
CA PHE A 154 0.52 -16.14 -14.09
C PHE A 154 1.10 -15.76 -15.45
N LYS A 155 1.10 -16.67 -16.42
CA LYS A 155 1.58 -16.41 -17.80
C LYS A 155 0.80 -15.30 -18.51
N GLN A 156 -0.48 -15.14 -18.20
CA GLN A 156 -1.33 -14.07 -18.72
C GLN A 156 -1.17 -12.73 -17.98
N GLY A 157 -0.39 -12.69 -16.89
CA GLY A 157 -0.24 -11.50 -16.05
C GLY A 157 -1.46 -11.19 -15.18
N ILE A 158 -2.31 -12.19 -14.92
CA ILE A 158 -3.49 -12.09 -14.07
C ILE A 158 -3.09 -12.43 -12.64
N TYR A 159 -3.43 -11.55 -11.69
CA TYR A 159 -3.12 -11.74 -10.28
C TYR A 159 -3.91 -12.91 -9.68
N ASP A 160 -3.29 -13.72 -8.84
CA ASP A 160 -3.99 -14.76 -8.08
C ASP A 160 -4.21 -14.30 -6.63
N PHE A 161 -5.47 -14.25 -6.20
CA PHE A 161 -5.87 -13.81 -4.87
C PHE A 161 -6.17 -14.96 -3.90
N GLN A 162 -5.74 -16.18 -4.20
CA GLN A 162 -5.79 -17.33 -3.29
C GLN A 162 -4.73 -17.20 -2.18
N VAL A 163 -4.86 -16.15 -1.37
CA VAL A 163 -3.99 -15.85 -0.23
C VAL A 163 -4.88 -15.62 1.00
N SER A 164 -4.28 -15.67 2.19
CA SER A 164 -4.98 -15.43 3.45
C SER A 164 -5.83 -14.14 3.39
N PRO A 165 -7.11 -14.21 3.79
CA PRO A 165 -7.99 -13.04 3.93
C PRO A 165 -7.32 -11.87 4.66
N MET A 166 -6.51 -12.17 5.68
CA MET A 166 -5.84 -11.16 6.51
C MET A 166 -4.96 -10.20 5.70
N LEU A 167 -4.35 -10.65 4.62
CA LEU A 167 -3.54 -9.80 3.75
C LEU A 167 -4.41 -9.04 2.73
N LEU A 168 -5.51 -9.64 2.28
CA LEU A 168 -6.41 -9.03 1.29
C LEU A 168 -7.27 -7.92 1.87
N ILE A 169 -7.77 -8.11 3.09
CA ILE A 169 -8.73 -7.21 3.73
C ILE A 169 -8.20 -5.76 3.77
N PRO A 170 -6.99 -5.46 4.29
CA PRO A 170 -6.51 -4.08 4.33
C PRO A 170 -6.38 -3.46 2.93
N MET A 171 -5.89 -4.21 1.94
CA MET A 171 -5.75 -3.72 0.57
C MET A 171 -7.11 -3.39 -0.06
N CYS A 172 -8.09 -4.30 0.09
CA CYS A 172 -9.43 -4.12 -0.45
C CYS A 172 -10.16 -2.97 0.25
N SER A 173 -10.03 -2.83 1.58
CA SER A 173 -10.63 -1.74 2.34
C SER A 173 -10.12 -0.37 1.87
N MET A 174 -8.80 -0.22 1.72
CA MET A 174 -8.21 1.05 1.25
C MET A 174 -8.60 1.35 -0.20
N TYR A 175 -8.68 0.32 -1.04
CA TYR A 175 -9.14 0.47 -2.42
C TYR A 175 -10.59 0.94 -2.48
N ILE A 176 -11.50 0.30 -1.73
CA ILE A 176 -12.92 0.66 -1.67
C ILE A 176 -13.10 2.08 -1.15
N LEU A 177 -12.35 2.47 -0.11
CA LEU A 177 -12.38 3.83 0.43
C LEU A 177 -12.00 4.87 -0.63
N ASN A 178 -10.90 4.67 -1.35
CA ASN A 178 -10.45 5.59 -2.39
C ASN A 178 -11.38 5.61 -3.60
N LEU A 179 -11.95 4.46 -3.98
CA LEU A 179 -12.94 4.38 -5.04
C LEU A 179 -14.22 5.15 -4.69
N ALA A 180 -14.77 4.92 -3.49
CA ALA A 180 -15.95 5.62 -3.01
C ALA A 180 -15.68 7.13 -2.89
N ALA A 181 -14.53 7.52 -2.34
CA ALA A 181 -14.12 8.90 -2.23
C ALA A 181 -14.00 9.59 -3.58
N PHE A 182 -13.42 8.92 -4.58
CA PHE A 182 -13.34 9.48 -5.93
C PHE A 182 -14.73 9.64 -6.57
N ILE A 183 -15.57 8.60 -6.54
CA ILE A 183 -16.92 8.63 -7.16
C ILE A 183 -17.79 9.71 -6.54
N ILE A 184 -17.85 9.77 -5.20
CA ILE A 184 -18.67 10.75 -4.48
C ILE A 184 -18.03 12.14 -4.54
N GLY A 185 -16.69 12.22 -4.42
CA GLY A 185 -15.92 13.45 -4.42
C GLY A 185 -15.93 14.21 -5.75
N ILE A 186 -16.21 13.54 -6.87
CA ILE A 186 -16.41 14.21 -8.18
C ILE A 186 -17.47 15.31 -8.09
N ALA A 187 -18.55 15.12 -7.33
CA ALA A 187 -19.59 16.14 -7.17
C ALA A 187 -19.01 17.44 -6.55
N ARG A 188 -18.03 17.32 -5.66
CA ARG A 188 -17.36 18.47 -5.03
C ARG A 188 -16.38 19.15 -5.99
N LEU A 189 -15.73 18.40 -6.89
CA LEU A 189 -14.88 18.99 -7.93
C LEU A 189 -15.65 19.91 -8.87
N PHE A 190 -16.91 19.60 -9.18
CA PHE A 190 -17.74 20.48 -10.01
C PHE A 190 -18.05 21.82 -9.34
N GLN A 191 -18.07 21.87 -8.00
CA GLN A 191 -18.36 23.09 -7.25
C GLN A 191 -17.10 23.87 -6.88
N LYS A 192 -16.03 23.17 -6.47
CA LYS A 192 -14.80 23.73 -5.92
C LYS A 192 -13.58 22.93 -6.36
N SER A 193 -13.36 22.87 -7.68
CA SER A 193 -12.22 22.15 -8.28
C SER A 193 -10.89 22.60 -7.69
N ASP A 194 -10.71 23.90 -7.47
CA ASP A 194 -9.50 24.52 -6.97
C ASP A 194 -9.08 24.00 -5.58
N GLU A 195 -10.03 23.56 -4.75
CA GLU A 195 -9.79 23.11 -3.36
C GLU A 195 -9.60 21.59 -3.22
N PHE A 196 -10.10 20.81 -4.17
CA PHE A 196 -10.22 19.35 -4.02
C PHE A 196 -9.51 18.53 -5.10
N LEU A 197 -8.95 19.17 -6.12
CA LEU A 197 -8.28 18.50 -7.24
C LEU A 197 -7.18 17.56 -6.75
N ALA A 198 -6.36 18.00 -5.80
CA ALA A 198 -5.25 17.22 -5.26
C ALA A 198 -5.72 15.90 -4.63
N GLN A 199 -6.67 15.97 -3.69
CA GLN A 199 -7.21 14.78 -3.02
C GLN A 199 -7.86 13.84 -4.05
N ALA A 200 -8.60 14.37 -5.02
CA ALA A 200 -9.26 13.56 -6.04
C ALA A 200 -8.27 12.87 -6.98
N VAL A 201 -7.21 13.56 -7.42
CA VAL A 201 -6.15 12.97 -8.24
C VAL A 201 -5.42 11.87 -7.48
N LEU A 202 -5.15 12.05 -6.19
CA LEU A 202 -4.53 11.01 -5.35
C LEU A 202 -5.43 9.78 -5.20
N SER A 203 -6.72 9.96 -4.92
CA SER A 203 -7.66 8.84 -4.84
C SER A 203 -7.80 8.12 -6.19
N LEU A 204 -7.89 8.87 -7.29
CA LEU A 204 -7.91 8.30 -8.64
C LEU A 204 -6.63 7.51 -8.95
N PHE A 205 -5.47 8.06 -8.59
CA PHE A 205 -4.19 7.39 -8.78
C PHE A 205 -4.13 6.04 -8.05
N VAL A 206 -4.56 5.99 -6.79
CA VAL A 206 -4.63 4.72 -6.02
C VAL A 206 -5.56 3.72 -6.69
N VAL A 207 -6.73 4.17 -7.18
CA VAL A 207 -7.70 3.33 -7.88
C VAL A 207 -7.13 2.77 -9.19
N ILE A 208 -6.51 3.60 -10.02
CA ILE A 208 -5.94 3.18 -11.31
C ILE A 208 -4.82 2.16 -11.10
N VAL A 209 -3.87 2.45 -10.20
CA VAL A 209 -2.72 1.56 -9.95
C VAL A 209 -3.19 0.19 -9.44
N ASN A 210 -4.21 0.17 -8.58
CA ASN A 210 -4.71 -1.05 -7.93
C ASN A 210 -6.00 -1.62 -8.54
N TYR A 211 -6.31 -1.30 -9.79
CA TYR A 211 -7.53 -1.75 -10.50
C TYR A 211 -7.75 -3.27 -10.47
N HIS A 212 -6.67 -4.06 -10.43
CA HIS A 212 -6.72 -5.52 -10.28
C HIS A 212 -7.51 -5.99 -9.04
N LEU A 213 -7.60 -5.18 -7.98
CA LEU A 213 -8.44 -5.49 -6.80
C LEU A 213 -9.92 -5.40 -7.14
N LEU A 214 -10.35 -4.44 -7.96
CA LEU A 214 -11.72 -4.37 -8.46
C LEU A 214 -12.04 -5.53 -9.39
N GLU A 215 -11.12 -5.88 -10.30
CA GLU A 215 -11.27 -7.08 -11.12
C GLU A 215 -11.45 -8.32 -10.24
N GLY A 216 -10.60 -8.47 -9.22
CA GLY A 216 -10.64 -9.58 -8.27
C GLY A 216 -11.92 -9.65 -7.44
N MET A 217 -12.45 -8.51 -6.98
CA MET A 217 -13.64 -8.46 -6.11
C MET A 217 -14.95 -8.62 -6.88
N PHE A 218 -15.08 -8.00 -8.05
CA PHE A 218 -16.39 -7.82 -8.70
C PHE A 218 -16.50 -8.40 -10.11
N LEU A 219 -15.41 -8.41 -10.89
CA LEU A 219 -15.49 -8.83 -12.31
C LEU A 219 -15.17 -10.31 -12.50
N ARG A 220 -14.27 -10.86 -11.68
CA ARG A 220 -13.79 -12.23 -11.82
C ARG A 220 -14.71 -13.27 -11.19
N LYS A 221 -14.82 -14.41 -11.87
CA LYS A 221 -15.62 -15.58 -11.47
C LYS A 221 -14.78 -16.87 -11.32
N ASP A 222 -13.50 -16.81 -11.65
CA ASP A 222 -12.58 -17.94 -11.52
C ASP A 222 -12.10 -18.17 -10.07
N LYS A 223 -11.38 -19.28 -9.83
CA LYS A 223 -10.87 -19.64 -8.49
C LYS A 223 -9.88 -18.62 -7.92
N GLY A 224 -9.16 -17.87 -8.76
CA GLY A 224 -8.19 -16.86 -8.36
C GLY A 224 -8.80 -15.52 -7.94
N ARG A 225 -10.13 -15.42 -7.85
CA ARG A 225 -10.86 -14.20 -7.45
C ARG A 225 -10.77 -13.93 -5.94
N ILE A 226 -11.15 -12.72 -5.53
CA ILE A 226 -11.29 -12.37 -4.11
C ILE A 226 -12.62 -12.90 -3.59
N ALA A 227 -12.59 -13.59 -2.45
CA ALA A 227 -13.79 -14.18 -1.85
C ALA A 227 -14.82 -13.10 -1.45
N PRO A 228 -16.14 -13.32 -1.64
CA PRO A 228 -17.17 -12.35 -1.26
C PRO A 228 -17.16 -11.96 0.21
N SER A 229 -16.78 -12.88 1.11
CA SER A 229 -16.64 -12.61 2.54
C SER A 229 -15.54 -11.57 2.82
N VAL A 230 -14.42 -11.64 2.09
CA VAL A 230 -13.33 -10.65 2.15
C VAL A 230 -13.83 -9.31 1.66
N THR A 231 -14.54 -9.28 0.53
CA THR A 231 -15.12 -8.05 -0.01
C THR A 231 -16.09 -7.41 0.98
N LEU A 232 -17.01 -8.19 1.57
CA LEU A 232 -17.99 -7.70 2.54
C LEU A 232 -17.31 -7.12 3.79
N LEU A 233 -16.33 -7.83 4.36
CA LEU A 233 -15.57 -7.35 5.50
C LEU A 233 -14.79 -6.07 5.16
N SER A 234 -14.25 -5.99 3.94
CA SER A 234 -13.51 -4.81 3.48
C SER A 234 -14.40 -3.58 3.30
N ILE A 235 -15.63 -3.77 2.82
CA ILE A 235 -16.66 -2.72 2.79
C ILE A 235 -16.97 -2.26 4.21
N ALA A 236 -17.18 -3.19 5.15
CA ALA A 236 -17.47 -2.86 6.55
C ALA A 236 -16.32 -2.06 7.19
N ILE A 237 -15.07 -2.50 7.01
CA ILE A 237 -13.89 -1.78 7.52
C ILE A 237 -13.75 -0.40 6.87
N SER A 238 -13.94 -0.30 5.55
CA SER A 238 -13.94 0.99 4.86
C SER A 238 -15.02 1.93 5.41
N ALA A 239 -16.21 1.43 5.71
CA ALA A 239 -17.30 2.21 6.31
C ALA A 239 -16.96 2.65 7.74
N ILE A 240 -16.34 1.78 8.55
CA ILE A 240 -15.86 2.12 9.89
C ILE A 240 -14.80 3.22 9.81
N ILE A 241 -13.81 3.10 8.93
CA ILE A 241 -12.77 4.12 8.73
C ILE A 241 -13.40 5.46 8.35
N LEU A 242 -14.36 5.44 7.41
CA LEU A 242 -15.10 6.64 7.03
C LEU A 242 -15.86 7.23 8.22
N GLY A 243 -16.56 6.41 9.00
CA GLY A 243 -17.29 6.80 10.19
C GLY A 243 -16.38 7.42 11.25
N CYS A 244 -15.22 6.82 11.53
CA CYS A 244 -14.21 7.41 12.42
C CYS A 244 -13.69 8.74 11.87
N GLY A 245 -13.55 8.87 10.55
CA GLY A 245 -13.22 10.14 9.90
C GLY A 245 -14.21 11.26 10.15
N SER A 246 -15.49 10.96 10.46
CA SER A 246 -16.47 11.99 10.82
C SER A 246 -16.09 12.75 12.10
N LEU A 247 -15.27 12.15 12.97
CA LEU A 247 -14.74 12.82 14.16
C LEU A 247 -13.88 14.05 13.82
N LEU A 248 -13.29 14.09 12.62
CA LEU A 248 -12.54 15.25 12.13
C LEU A 248 -13.45 16.46 11.84
N LEU A 249 -14.77 16.28 11.73
CA LEU A 249 -15.71 17.40 11.57
C LEU A 249 -16.04 18.09 12.90
N PHE A 250 -15.75 17.45 14.03
CA PHE A 250 -16.06 17.97 15.37
C PHE A 250 -14.91 18.77 16.00
N TYR A 251 -13.76 18.83 15.33
CA TYR A 251 -12.59 19.64 15.69
C TYR A 251 -12.39 20.75 14.66
#